data_AF-A0AAU9W1J7-F1
#
_entry.id   AF-A0AAU9W1J7-F1
#
_cell.length_a   1.000
_cell.length_b   1.000
_cell.length_c   1.000
_cell.angle_alpha   90.00
_cell.angle_beta   90.00
_cell.angle_gamma   90.00
#
_symmetry.space_group_name_H-M   'P 1'
#
loop_
_entity.id
_entity.type
_entity.pdbx_description
1 polymer ?
#
loop_
_entity_poly.entity_id
_entity_poly.type
_entity_poly.pdbx_seq_one_letter_code
_entity_poly.pdbx_strand_id
1 'polypeptide(L)'
;QFLNDDNEILQAEDQHSRDFPTFRVHFGEHFDDFLPSQAQNPHNPESTESATNEENQKPPQELDVSRFPIISSDEIQELKSVASNKNTFRSTKQWMNVFRSWCQCRHLEYVSIETMAPEKLDKVLSKFYAEVKKKDGDDYEPESLKIMQSAIERYLKEKNYPLSIVRSREFHSSQEILNAKAISLRQQGKGKRPNKAQPITPEEESALWEKGNVQHRWRKKAIQCGYSSFGCPSDPKE
;
A
#
# COMPACT_ATOMS: atom_id res chain seq x y z
N GLN A 1 26.58 -19.96 43.93
CA GLN A 1 25.72 -20.99 43.31
C GLN A 1 24.38 -20.34 43.04
N PHE A 2 24.16 -19.86 41.81
CA PHE A 2 22.90 -19.27 41.38
C PHE A 2 22.63 -19.70 39.93
N LEU A 3 21.51 -20.43 39.79
CA LEU A 3 20.58 -20.51 38.65
C LEU A 3 21.13 -20.99 37.29
N ASN A 4 20.99 -22.29 37.06
CA ASN A 4 20.56 -22.82 35.77
C ASN A 4 19.06 -23.12 35.92
N ASP A 5 18.21 -22.48 35.14
CA ASP A 5 16.87 -22.94 34.73
C ASP A 5 16.27 -21.80 33.90
N ASP A 6 16.34 -21.91 32.57
CA ASP A 6 15.47 -21.23 31.60
C ASP A 6 15.83 -21.67 30.16
N ASN A 7 15.97 -22.99 29.95
CA ASN A 7 16.13 -23.57 28.62
C ASN A 7 15.07 -24.63 28.35
N GLU A 8 13.81 -24.26 28.54
CA GLU A 8 12.69 -25.17 28.30
C GLU A 8 11.41 -24.46 27.83
N ILE A 9 11.50 -23.63 26.77
CA ILE A 9 10.31 -23.27 25.97
C ILE A 9 10.71 -23.17 24.49
N LEU A 10 11.13 -24.30 23.91
CA LEU A 10 11.20 -24.49 22.46
C LEU A 10 10.64 -25.87 22.10
N GLN A 11 9.35 -26.06 22.36
CA GLN A 11 8.54 -27.14 21.76
C GLN A 11 7.06 -26.91 22.08
N ALA A 12 6.40 -26.15 21.21
CA ALA A 12 4.96 -26.25 21.00
C ALA A 12 4.67 -25.74 19.60
N GLU A 13 4.62 -26.69 18.66
CA GLU A 13 3.92 -26.52 17.40
C GLU A 13 2.46 -26.17 17.71
N ASP A 14 1.93 -25.11 17.10
CA ASP A 14 0.49 -25.01 16.91
C ASP A 14 0.17 -24.77 15.44
N GLN A 15 -0.62 -25.72 14.97
CA GLN A 15 -0.97 -26.06 13.62
C GLN A 15 -2.11 -25.15 13.17
N HIS A 16 -1.81 -23.97 12.63
CA HIS A 16 -2.85 -23.15 11.99
C HIS A 16 -2.32 -22.43 10.75
N SER A 17 -2.39 -23.16 9.63
CA SER A 17 -2.58 -22.55 8.31
C SER A 17 -3.79 -21.62 8.40
N ARG A 18 -3.54 -20.31 8.39
CA ARG A 18 -4.62 -19.30 8.29
C ARG A 18 -4.43 -18.56 6.98
N ASP A 19 -5.36 -18.84 6.08
CA ASP A 19 -5.56 -18.16 4.81
C ASP A 19 -5.46 -16.64 4.95
N PHE A 20 -4.75 -16.02 4.01
CA PHE A 20 -4.69 -14.57 3.87
C PHE A 20 -6.07 -14.03 3.45
N PRO A 21 -6.70 -13.13 4.22
CA PRO A 21 -7.95 -12.51 3.78
C PRO A 21 -7.68 -11.52 2.65
N THR A 22 -8.26 -11.80 1.49
CA THR A 22 -8.34 -10.87 0.36
C THR A 22 -9.29 -9.73 0.70
N PHE A 23 -8.78 -8.50 0.85
CA PHE A 23 -9.62 -7.31 1.01
C PHE A 23 -9.79 -6.58 -0.32
N ARG A 24 -11.04 -6.16 -0.61
CA ARG A 24 -11.48 -5.37 -1.76
C ARG A 24 -11.76 -3.96 -1.26
N VAL A 25 -10.93 -2.98 -1.63
CA VAL A 25 -11.21 -1.55 -1.42
C VAL A 25 -11.68 -0.95 -2.74
N HIS A 26 -12.91 -0.44 -2.76
CA HIS A 26 -13.42 0.41 -3.84
C HIS A 26 -12.93 1.84 -3.56
N PHE A 27 -12.11 2.38 -4.45
CA PHE A 27 -11.79 3.82 -4.46
C PHE A 27 -12.87 4.53 -5.26
N GLY A 28 -13.66 5.36 -4.58
CA GLY A 28 -14.55 6.33 -5.23
C GLY A 28 -13.71 7.52 -5.70
N GLU A 29 -13.83 7.84 -6.98
CA GLU A 29 -13.23 9.01 -7.61
C GLU A 29 -14.01 10.26 -7.18
N HIS A 30 -13.42 11.12 -6.34
CA HIS A 30 -13.67 12.57 -6.34
C HIS A 30 -12.65 13.27 -5.44
N PHE A 31 -11.64 13.89 -6.05
CA PHE A 31 -10.79 14.87 -5.38
C PHE A 31 -10.57 16.00 -6.37
N ASP A 32 -11.43 17.01 -6.28
CA ASP A 32 -11.27 18.25 -7.04
C ASP A 32 -10.14 19.10 -6.45
N ASP A 33 -9.40 19.66 -7.39
CA ASP A 33 -8.39 20.71 -7.35
C ASP A 33 -8.32 21.59 -6.09
N PHE A 34 -7.12 21.66 -5.50
CA PHE A 34 -6.67 22.91 -4.88
C PHE A 34 -5.14 23.06 -5.03
N LEU A 35 -4.74 23.86 -6.03
CA LEU A 35 -3.39 24.42 -6.18
C LEU A 35 -3.19 25.55 -5.15
N PRO A 36 -2.05 25.62 -4.42
CA PRO A 36 -1.71 26.80 -3.64
C PRO A 36 -0.87 27.77 -4.48
N SER A 37 -1.36 29.00 -4.67
CA SER A 37 -0.63 30.09 -5.34
C SER A 37 -0.15 31.14 -4.33
N GLN A 38 1.18 31.16 -4.18
CA GLN A 38 2.09 32.30 -3.92
C GLN A 38 2.20 32.98 -2.55
N ALA A 39 3.31 32.65 -1.89
CA ALA A 39 4.42 33.50 -1.46
C ALA A 39 4.21 35.03 -1.32
N GLN A 40 4.44 35.52 -0.09
CA GLN A 40 5.13 36.79 0.16
C GLN A 40 6.15 36.62 1.31
N ASN A 41 7.33 37.19 1.10
CA ASN A 41 8.53 37.15 1.95
C ASN A 41 8.45 38.12 3.15
N PRO A 42 9.33 37.96 4.17
CA PRO A 42 9.25 38.66 5.46
C PRO A 42 10.01 39.99 5.46
N HIS A 43 9.61 40.93 6.32
CA HIS A 43 10.43 42.09 6.69
C HIS A 43 10.43 42.33 8.22
N ASN A 44 11.62 42.71 8.71
CA ASN A 44 12.15 42.76 10.08
C ASN A 44 11.58 43.90 10.97
N PRO A 45 11.79 43.89 12.31
CA PRO A 45 11.15 44.77 13.30
C PRO A 45 12.06 45.94 13.77
N GLU A 46 11.48 47.09 14.13
CA GLU A 46 12.07 48.16 14.95
C GLU A 46 10.95 49.17 15.33
N SER A 47 10.43 49.21 16.57
CA SER A 47 10.83 49.97 17.78
C SER A 47 10.06 51.31 17.97
N THR A 48 9.51 51.46 19.20
CA THR A 48 9.18 52.70 19.94
C THR A 48 8.01 53.53 19.37
N GLU A 49 6.95 53.90 20.10
CA GLU A 49 6.92 54.81 21.25
C GLU A 49 5.59 54.73 22.03
N SER A 50 5.69 55.07 23.31
CA SER A 50 4.62 55.13 24.30
C SER A 50 3.65 56.28 24.06
N ALA A 51 2.35 56.01 24.13
CA ALA A 51 1.33 57.01 24.45
C ALA A 51 0.20 56.33 25.24
N THR A 52 0.04 56.79 26.47
CA THR A 52 -1.12 56.57 27.33
C THR A 52 -2.38 57.17 26.70
N ASN A 53 -3.51 56.45 26.72
CA ASN A 53 -4.79 56.89 27.32
C ASN A 53 -5.99 56.04 26.85
N GLU A 54 -6.86 55.78 27.83
CA GLU A 54 -8.33 55.64 27.77
C GLU A 54 -8.95 54.46 26.97
N GLU A 55 -9.30 53.44 27.75
CA GLU A 55 -10.66 52.88 27.83
C GLU A 55 -11.44 52.78 26.51
N ASN A 56 -11.19 51.70 25.79
CA ASN A 56 -12.22 51.06 24.99
C ASN A 56 -12.23 49.58 25.34
N GLN A 57 -13.05 49.24 26.35
CA GLN A 57 -13.44 47.85 26.60
C GLN A 57 -14.29 47.39 25.41
N LYS A 58 -13.63 46.90 24.35
CA LYS A 58 -14.27 46.04 23.38
C LYS A 58 -14.61 44.75 24.12
N PRO A 59 -15.88 44.32 24.17
CA PRO A 59 -16.24 43.09 24.87
C PRO A 59 -15.40 41.93 24.30
N PRO A 60 -14.96 40.97 25.13
CA PRO A 60 -14.35 39.75 24.64
C PRO A 60 -15.28 39.20 23.56
N GLN A 61 -14.77 39.07 22.33
CA GLN A 61 -15.58 38.54 21.24
C GLN A 61 -16.04 37.15 21.69
N GLU A 62 -17.33 37.00 21.98
CA GLU A 62 -17.93 35.71 22.29
C GLU A 62 -17.60 34.79 21.12
N LEU A 63 -16.68 33.86 21.35
CA LEU A 63 -16.41 32.81 20.39
C LEU A 63 -17.76 32.11 20.19
N ASP A 64 -18.16 31.90 18.94
CA ASP A 64 -19.37 31.16 18.62
C ASP A 64 -19.15 29.67 18.96
N VAL A 65 -19.22 29.37 20.26
CA VAL A 65 -19.01 28.02 20.82
C VAL A 65 -20.16 27.09 20.43
N SER A 66 -21.27 27.64 19.94
CA SER A 66 -22.41 26.90 19.40
C SER A 66 -22.05 26.26 18.05
N ARG A 67 -21.40 27.02 17.15
CA ARG A 67 -20.91 26.49 15.87
C ARG A 67 -19.58 25.75 15.99
N PHE A 68 -18.66 26.24 16.83
CA PHE A 68 -17.31 25.69 17.00
C PHE A 68 -17.04 25.40 18.48
N PRO A 69 -17.47 24.23 18.99
CA PRO A 69 -17.23 23.88 20.38
C PRO A 69 -15.73 23.80 20.67
N ILE A 70 -15.36 24.29 21.86
CA ILE A 70 -13.98 24.17 22.35
C ILE A 70 -13.80 22.74 22.84
N ILE A 71 -13.12 21.93 22.03
CA ILE A 71 -12.81 20.53 22.34
C ILE A 71 -11.51 20.49 23.16
N SER A 72 -11.50 19.68 24.22
CA SER A 72 -10.32 19.45 25.06
C SER A 72 -9.25 18.60 24.34
N SER A 73 -8.00 18.65 24.83
CA SER A 73 -6.93 17.79 24.33
C SER A 73 -7.28 16.30 24.44
N ASP A 74 -7.99 15.92 25.50
CA ASP A 74 -8.38 14.54 25.77
C ASP A 74 -9.44 14.05 24.77
N GLU A 75 -10.44 14.87 24.44
CA GLU A 75 -11.42 14.55 23.40
C GLU A 75 -10.78 14.46 22.00
N ILE A 76 -9.82 15.33 21.69
CA ILE A 76 -9.02 15.22 20.44
C ILE A 76 -8.26 13.90 20.39
N GLN A 77 -7.72 13.45 21.53
CA GLN A 77 -7.02 12.17 21.63
C GLN A 77 -7.98 10.97 21.53
N GLU A 78 -9.16 11.07 22.13
CA GLU A 78 -10.21 10.06 22.02
C GLU A 78 -10.65 9.88 20.56
N LEU A 79 -10.89 10.99 19.84
CA LEU A 79 -11.21 10.97 18.41
C LEU A 79 -10.13 10.27 17.58
N LYS A 80 -8.84 10.52 17.88
CA LYS A 80 -7.72 9.80 17.25
C LYS A 80 -7.74 8.30 17.55
N SER A 81 -8.13 7.92 18.77
CA SER A 81 -8.19 6.51 19.19
C SER A 81 -9.33 5.74 18.49
N VAL A 82 -10.49 6.36 18.31
CA VAL A 82 -11.66 5.79 17.61
C VAL A 82 -11.33 5.52 16.14
N ALA A 83 -10.53 6.40 15.51
CA ALA A 83 -10.08 6.22 14.13
C ALA A 83 -9.04 5.09 13.95
N SER A 84 -8.48 4.54 15.04
CA SER A 84 -7.46 3.49 14.97
C SER A 84 -8.07 2.12 14.62
N ASN A 85 -7.83 1.66 13.40
CA ASN A 85 -8.28 0.35 12.98
C ASN A 85 -7.38 -0.76 13.57
N LYS A 86 -7.93 -1.55 14.50
CA LYS A 86 -7.25 -2.68 15.17
C LYS A 86 -6.64 -3.68 14.17
N ASN A 87 -7.27 -3.92 13.03
CA ASN A 87 -6.76 -4.83 11.99
C ASN A 87 -5.49 -4.26 11.33
N THR A 88 -5.49 -2.95 11.09
CA THR A 88 -4.36 -2.22 10.53
C THR A 88 -3.16 -2.26 11.49
N PHE A 89 -3.39 -2.06 12.80
CA PHE A 89 -2.35 -2.20 13.82
C PHE A 89 -1.72 -3.61 13.82
N ARG A 90 -2.56 -4.66 13.87
CA ARG A 90 -2.10 -6.06 13.84
C ARG A 90 -1.25 -6.37 12.60
N SER A 91 -1.70 -5.92 11.43
CA SER A 91 -0.95 -6.07 10.17
C SER A 91 0.40 -5.35 10.23
N THR A 92 0.45 -4.13 10.77
CA THR A 92 1.71 -3.39 10.99
C THR A 92 2.68 -4.20 11.84
N LYS A 93 2.21 -4.67 13.00
CA LYS A 93 3.02 -5.43 13.94
C LYS A 93 3.58 -6.69 13.29
N GLN A 94 2.75 -7.41 12.53
CA GLN A 94 3.17 -8.61 11.81
C GLN A 94 4.28 -8.32 10.79
N TRP A 95 4.10 -7.32 9.91
CA TRP A 95 5.11 -6.98 8.91
C TRP A 95 6.40 -6.43 9.52
N MET A 96 6.31 -5.67 10.63
CA MET A 96 7.48 -5.23 11.37
C MET A 96 8.23 -6.39 12.03
N ASN A 97 7.54 -7.45 12.47
CA ASN A 97 8.20 -8.65 12.96
C ASN A 97 8.94 -9.39 11.84
N VAL A 98 8.38 -9.46 10.63
CA VAL A 98 9.08 -10.01 9.46
C VAL A 98 10.35 -9.20 9.15
N PHE A 99 10.25 -7.88 9.14
CA PHE A 99 11.40 -6.99 8.92
C PHE A 99 12.48 -7.19 9.99
N ARG A 100 12.11 -7.22 11.28
CA ARG A 100 13.05 -7.45 12.38
C ARG A 100 13.72 -8.81 12.31
N SER A 101 12.95 -9.85 11.99
CA SER A 101 13.48 -11.20 11.78
C SER A 101 14.48 -11.25 10.62
N TRP A 102 14.20 -10.55 9.52
CA TRP A 102 15.18 -10.40 8.43
C TRP A 102 16.43 -9.63 8.88
N CYS A 103 16.29 -8.54 9.66
CA CYS A 103 17.44 -7.81 10.20
C CYS A 103 18.34 -8.71 11.07
N GLN A 104 17.76 -9.57 11.92
CA GLN A 104 18.50 -10.55 12.72
C GLN A 104 19.31 -11.49 11.84
N CYS A 105 18.67 -12.08 10.81
CA CYS A 105 19.35 -12.96 9.85
C CYS A 105 20.51 -12.29 9.09
N ARG A 106 20.54 -10.95 9.03
CA ARG A 106 21.57 -10.17 8.35
C ARG A 106 22.52 -9.42 9.29
N HIS A 107 22.45 -9.70 10.59
CA HIS A 107 23.24 -9.03 11.62
C HIS A 107 23.05 -7.49 11.63
N LEU A 108 21.83 -7.04 11.34
CA LEU A 108 21.40 -5.63 11.34
C LEU A 108 20.54 -5.31 12.57
N GLU A 109 20.72 -6.02 13.68
CA GLU A 109 19.86 -5.94 14.87
C GLU A 109 19.87 -4.56 15.53
N TYR A 110 20.99 -3.85 15.42
CA TYR A 110 21.18 -2.51 15.99
C TYR A 110 20.75 -1.38 15.03
N VAL A 111 20.19 -1.73 13.87
CA VAL A 111 19.73 -0.74 12.88
C VAL A 111 18.40 -0.14 13.33
N SER A 112 18.47 1.05 13.92
CA SER A 112 17.28 1.89 14.15
C SER A 112 16.85 2.56 12.85
N ILE A 113 15.83 2.01 12.20
CA ILE A 113 15.26 2.58 10.97
C ILE A 113 14.58 3.94 11.21
N GLU A 114 14.22 4.25 12.46
CA GLU A 114 13.51 5.47 12.87
C GLU A 114 14.39 6.71 12.80
N THR A 115 15.71 6.55 12.96
CA THR A 115 16.69 7.64 12.98
C THR A 115 17.68 7.56 11.82
N MET A 116 17.53 6.55 10.96
CA MET A 116 18.45 6.30 9.86
C MET A 116 18.32 7.35 8.76
N ALA A 117 19.46 7.79 8.21
CA ALA A 117 19.49 8.66 7.04
C ALA A 117 18.75 8.01 5.84
N PRO A 118 17.96 8.79 5.07
CA PRO A 118 17.12 8.25 3.99
C PRO A 118 17.87 7.36 2.99
N GLU A 119 19.06 7.77 2.55
CA GLU A 119 19.89 7.02 1.60
C GLU A 119 20.34 5.65 2.14
N LYS A 120 20.62 5.56 3.43
CA LYS A 120 20.97 4.29 4.08
C LYS A 120 19.74 3.41 4.23
N LEU A 121 18.61 4.01 4.62
CA LEU A 121 17.36 3.29 4.78
C LEU A 121 16.87 2.74 3.43
N ASP A 122 17.00 3.49 2.34
CA ASP A 122 16.67 3.03 0.98
C ASP A 122 17.48 1.79 0.58
N LYS A 123 18.79 1.76 0.86
CA LYS A 123 19.63 0.57 0.61
C LYS A 123 19.21 -0.64 1.44
N VAL A 124 18.84 -0.42 2.70
CA VAL A 124 18.35 -1.49 3.60
C VAL A 124 17.02 -2.03 3.09
N LEU A 125 16.08 -1.16 2.76
CA LEU A 125 14.76 -1.54 2.23
C LEU A 125 14.86 -2.24 0.87
N SER A 126 15.77 -1.79 0.00
CA SER A 126 16.04 -2.44 -1.29
C SER A 126 16.44 -3.91 -1.10
N LYS A 127 17.39 -4.17 -0.20
CA LYS A 127 17.83 -5.54 0.12
C LYS A 127 16.69 -6.36 0.74
N PHE A 128 16.00 -5.77 1.72
CA PHE A 128 14.86 -6.42 2.36
C PHE A 128 13.78 -6.83 1.34
N TYR A 129 13.36 -5.92 0.47
CA TYR A 129 12.34 -6.20 -0.54
C TYR A 129 12.78 -7.25 -1.55
N ALA A 130 14.05 -7.25 -1.97
CA ALA A 130 14.58 -8.29 -2.84
C ALA A 130 14.52 -9.68 -2.17
N GLU A 131 14.82 -9.77 -0.88
CA GLU A 131 15.10 -11.03 -0.19
C GLU A 131 13.90 -11.61 0.58
N VAL A 132 12.92 -10.78 0.92
CA VAL A 132 11.80 -11.19 1.78
C VAL A 132 11.00 -12.35 1.18
N LYS A 133 10.80 -13.40 1.99
CA LYS A 133 10.11 -14.65 1.67
C LYS A 133 9.35 -15.15 2.89
N LYS A 134 8.38 -16.04 2.68
CA LYS A 134 7.66 -16.73 3.75
C LYS A 134 8.61 -17.68 4.48
N LYS A 135 8.19 -18.16 5.65
CA LYS A 135 8.94 -19.15 6.43
C LYS A 135 9.18 -20.44 5.65
N ASP A 136 8.23 -20.81 4.79
CA ASP A 136 8.29 -22.02 3.95
C ASP A 136 9.23 -21.85 2.73
N GLY A 137 9.90 -20.70 2.59
CA GLY A 137 10.79 -20.39 1.47
C GLY A 137 10.10 -19.83 0.21
N ASP A 138 8.77 -19.88 0.18
CA ASP A 138 7.95 -19.34 -0.90
C ASP A 138 7.89 -17.81 -0.92
N ASP A 139 7.72 -17.24 -2.11
CA ASP A 139 7.48 -15.80 -2.25
C ASP A 139 6.10 -15.39 -1.73
N TYR A 140 6.04 -14.16 -1.22
CA TYR A 140 4.79 -13.47 -0.96
C TYR A 140 4.06 -13.11 -2.26
N GLU A 141 2.73 -12.98 -2.20
CA GLU A 141 1.98 -12.46 -3.33
C GLU A 141 2.32 -10.99 -3.61
N PRO A 142 2.21 -10.53 -4.87
CA PRO A 142 2.43 -9.12 -5.22
C PRO A 142 1.62 -8.13 -4.37
N GLU A 143 0.39 -8.51 -3.98
CA GLU A 143 -0.46 -7.64 -3.16
C GLU A 143 0.00 -7.59 -1.71
N SER A 144 0.45 -8.72 -1.16
CA SER A 144 1.04 -8.78 0.18
C SER A 144 2.28 -7.87 0.29
N LEU A 145 3.09 -7.80 -0.77
CA LEU A 145 4.25 -6.91 -0.82
C LEU A 145 3.87 -5.42 -0.70
N LYS A 146 2.76 -5.00 -1.31
CA LYS A 146 2.24 -3.62 -1.16
C LYS A 146 1.73 -3.33 0.24
N ILE A 147 1.04 -4.31 0.84
CA ILE A 147 0.56 -4.20 2.22
C ILE A 147 1.75 -4.09 3.18
N MET A 148 2.82 -4.85 2.95
CA MET A 148 4.07 -4.77 3.71
C MET A 148 4.71 -3.37 3.60
N GLN A 149 4.85 -2.82 2.38
CA GLN A 149 5.36 -1.45 2.20
C GLN A 149 4.53 -0.43 2.96
N SER A 150 3.20 -0.55 2.86
CA SER A 150 2.26 0.34 3.57
C SER A 150 2.34 0.20 5.09
N ALA A 151 2.65 -1.00 5.59
CA ALA A 151 2.88 -1.24 7.01
C ALA A 151 4.16 -0.57 7.51
N ILE A 152 5.27 -0.68 6.75
CA ILE A 152 6.53 -0.01 7.11
C ILE A 152 6.38 1.51 7.06
N GLU A 153 5.75 2.04 6.01
CA GLU A 153 5.42 3.48 5.89
C GLU A 153 4.62 3.98 7.09
N ARG A 154 3.59 3.24 7.51
CA ARG A 154 2.78 3.61 8.68
C ARG A 154 3.60 3.58 9.96
N TYR A 155 4.44 2.56 10.14
CA TYR A 155 5.34 2.47 11.29
C TYR A 155 6.28 3.69 11.36
N LEU A 156 6.91 4.05 10.24
CA LEU A 156 7.82 5.19 10.18
C LEU A 156 7.11 6.51 10.47
N LYS A 157 5.88 6.70 9.97
CA LYS A 157 5.05 7.87 10.30
C LYS A 157 4.71 7.98 11.77
N GLU A 158 4.33 6.87 12.40
CA GLU A 158 4.08 6.82 13.85
C GLU A 158 5.33 7.20 14.67
N LYS A 159 6.51 6.94 14.11
CA LYS A 159 7.81 7.30 14.67
C LYS A 159 8.32 8.68 14.24
N ASN A 160 7.47 9.50 13.60
CA ASN A 160 7.79 10.83 13.10
C ASN A 160 8.98 10.86 12.13
N TYR A 161 9.16 9.80 11.34
CA TYR A 161 10.15 9.81 10.27
C TYR A 161 9.80 10.88 9.23
N PRO A 162 10.76 11.73 8.80
CA PRO A 162 10.44 12.96 8.07
C PRO A 162 10.02 12.76 6.61
N LEU A 163 10.34 11.61 6.00
CA LEU A 163 10.09 11.33 4.58
C LEU A 163 9.18 10.12 4.39
N SER A 164 8.52 10.05 3.23
CA SER A 164 7.66 8.92 2.87
C SER A 164 8.44 7.91 2.04
N ILE A 165 8.51 6.66 2.48
CA ILE A 165 9.19 5.59 1.71
C ILE A 165 8.43 5.23 0.42
N VAL A 166 7.15 5.63 0.32
CA VAL A 166 6.31 5.38 -0.85
C VAL A 166 6.38 6.50 -1.88
N ARG A 167 6.56 7.75 -1.44
CA ARG A 167 6.43 8.94 -2.31
C ARG A 167 7.73 9.71 -2.50
N SER A 168 8.64 9.68 -1.54
CA SER A 168 9.86 10.48 -1.59
C SER A 168 10.86 9.84 -2.56
N ARG A 169 11.55 10.68 -3.33
CA ARG A 169 12.54 10.28 -4.36
C ARG A 169 13.78 9.63 -3.74
N GLU A 170 14.06 9.94 -2.47
CA GLU A 170 15.18 9.39 -1.70
C GLU A 170 15.05 7.86 -1.54
N PHE A 171 13.85 7.30 -1.78
CA PHE A 171 13.56 5.88 -1.73
C PHE A 171 13.37 5.25 -3.11
N HIS A 172 13.94 5.85 -4.16
CA HIS A 172 13.74 5.39 -5.54
C HIS A 172 14.20 3.94 -5.73
N SER A 173 15.38 3.55 -5.22
CA SER A 173 15.90 2.20 -5.43
C SER A 173 15.01 1.14 -4.78
N SER A 174 14.57 1.37 -3.54
CA SER A 174 13.69 0.42 -2.85
C SER A 174 12.32 0.32 -3.51
N GLN A 175 11.76 1.42 -4.01
CA GLN A 175 10.51 1.44 -4.78
C GLN A 175 10.65 0.63 -6.08
N GLU A 176 11.74 0.84 -6.84
CA GLU A 176 12.01 0.11 -8.08
C GLU A 176 12.15 -1.39 -7.83
N ILE A 177 12.93 -1.80 -6.82
CA ILE A 177 13.13 -3.22 -6.48
C ILE A 177 11.81 -3.88 -6.08
N LEU A 178 11.00 -3.22 -5.24
CA LEU A 178 9.71 -3.76 -4.82
C LEU A 178 8.77 -3.93 -6.02
N ASN A 179 8.72 -2.94 -6.91
CA ASN A 179 7.90 -3.00 -8.12
C ASN A 179 8.38 -4.08 -9.09
N ALA A 180 9.69 -4.15 -9.35
CA ALA A 180 10.30 -5.18 -10.19
C ALA A 180 9.99 -6.59 -9.67
N LYS A 181 10.12 -6.81 -8.35
CA LYS A 181 9.75 -8.08 -7.71
C LYS A 181 8.27 -8.40 -7.89
N ALA A 182 7.37 -7.43 -7.65
CA ALA A 182 5.93 -7.62 -7.85
C ALA A 182 5.57 -7.94 -9.32
N ILE A 183 6.23 -7.31 -10.29
CA ILE A 183 6.06 -7.59 -11.72
C ILE A 183 6.54 -9.01 -12.06
N SER A 184 7.74 -9.39 -11.60
CA SER A 184 8.29 -10.73 -11.80
C SER A 184 7.36 -11.82 -11.26
N LEU A 185 6.82 -11.63 -10.05
CA LEU A 185 5.86 -12.57 -9.45
C LEU A 185 4.57 -12.70 -10.28
N ARG A 186 4.06 -11.59 -10.84
CA ARG A 186 2.89 -11.63 -11.73
C ARG A 186 3.16 -12.33 -13.05
N GLN A 187 4.39 -12.25 -13.57
CA GLN A 187 4.82 -12.97 -14.77
C GLN A 187 4.90 -14.48 -14.50
N GLN A 188 5.34 -14.86 -13.30
CA GLN A 188 5.34 -16.24 -12.81
C GLN A 188 3.93 -16.77 -12.46
N GLY A 189 2.87 -15.98 -12.66
CA GLY A 189 1.50 -16.37 -12.37
C GLY A 189 1.08 -16.24 -10.90
N LYS A 190 1.92 -15.71 -10.01
CA LYS A 190 1.59 -15.48 -8.60
C LYS A 190 0.73 -14.22 -8.45
N GLY A 191 -0.41 -14.35 -7.77
CA GLY A 191 -1.38 -13.28 -7.51
C GLY A 191 -2.74 -13.48 -8.16
N LYS A 192 -3.66 -12.53 -7.99
CA LYS A 192 -5.05 -12.61 -8.46
C LYS A 192 -5.15 -12.53 -9.98
N ARG A 193 -4.88 -13.64 -10.66
CA ARG A 193 -5.30 -13.92 -12.04
C ARG A 193 -6.03 -15.26 -12.11
N PRO A 194 -7.18 -15.41 -11.41
CA PRO A 194 -7.95 -16.66 -11.49
C PRO A 194 -8.43 -16.96 -12.92
N ASN A 195 -8.45 -15.97 -13.82
CA ASN A 195 -8.97 -16.09 -15.18
C ASN A 195 -8.05 -15.46 -16.23
N LYS A 196 -6.72 -15.71 -16.22
CA LYS A 196 -5.95 -15.35 -17.42
C LYS A 196 -6.36 -16.34 -18.51
N ALA A 197 -7.20 -15.90 -19.45
CA ALA A 197 -7.56 -16.71 -20.60
C ALA A 197 -6.28 -17.23 -21.26
N GLN A 198 -6.18 -18.55 -21.42
CA GLN A 198 -5.13 -19.11 -22.25
C GLN A 198 -5.40 -18.67 -23.69
N PRO A 199 -4.36 -18.31 -24.47
CA PRO A 199 -4.55 -18.13 -25.90
C PRO A 199 -5.13 -19.43 -26.47
N ILE A 200 -6.25 -19.32 -27.18
CA ILE A 200 -6.87 -20.45 -27.87
C ILE A 200 -5.81 -20.99 -28.83
N THR A 201 -5.46 -22.27 -28.66
CA THR A 201 -4.57 -22.95 -29.60
C THR A 201 -5.27 -23.12 -30.95
N PRO A 202 -4.55 -23.15 -32.09
CA PRO A 202 -5.18 -23.30 -33.40
C PRO A 202 -6.04 -24.58 -33.49
N GLU A 203 -5.70 -25.64 -32.76
CA GLU A 203 -6.49 -26.87 -32.66
C GLU A 203 -7.80 -26.66 -31.88
N GLU A 204 -7.75 -25.94 -30.75
CA GLU A 204 -8.94 -25.54 -30.00
C GLU A 204 -9.80 -24.55 -30.81
N GLU A 205 -9.18 -23.66 -31.58
CA GLU A 205 -9.84 -22.74 -32.50
C GLU A 205 -10.63 -23.53 -33.55
N SER A 206 -9.99 -24.47 -34.26
CA SER A 206 -10.63 -25.36 -35.23
C SER A 206 -11.78 -26.16 -34.61
N ALA A 207 -11.59 -26.71 -33.42
CA ALA A 207 -12.65 -27.45 -32.72
C ALA A 207 -13.83 -26.55 -32.32
N LEU A 208 -13.60 -25.25 -32.04
CA LEU A 208 -14.66 -24.29 -31.75
C LEU A 208 -15.42 -23.86 -33.01
N TRP A 209 -14.74 -23.75 -34.15
CA TRP A 209 -15.35 -23.51 -35.47
C TRP A 209 -16.24 -24.69 -35.90
N GLU A 210 -15.77 -25.92 -35.70
CA GLU A 210 -16.49 -27.15 -36.07
C GLU A 210 -17.72 -27.41 -35.17
N LYS A 211 -17.60 -27.14 -33.86
CA LYS A 211 -18.71 -27.30 -32.89
C LYS A 211 -19.78 -26.20 -32.95
N GLY A 212 -19.66 -25.22 -33.86
CA GLY A 212 -20.66 -24.18 -34.08
C GLY A 212 -20.80 -23.13 -32.96
N ASN A 213 -19.95 -23.19 -31.93
CA ASN A 213 -20.06 -22.33 -30.75
C ASN A 213 -19.71 -20.86 -31.03
N VAL A 214 -18.93 -20.60 -32.08
CA VAL A 214 -18.62 -19.24 -32.55
C VAL A 214 -19.80 -18.62 -33.33
N GLN A 215 -20.69 -19.44 -33.90
CA GLN A 215 -21.67 -18.97 -34.89
C GLN A 215 -22.75 -18.04 -34.30
N HIS A 216 -23.13 -18.21 -33.03
CA HIS A 216 -24.30 -17.51 -32.47
C HIS A 216 -24.07 -16.03 -32.11
N ARG A 217 -22.86 -15.65 -31.72
CA ARG A 217 -22.59 -14.26 -31.27
C ARG A 217 -22.32 -13.31 -32.45
N TRP A 218 -21.71 -13.83 -33.52
CA TRP A 218 -21.39 -13.06 -34.72
C TRP A 218 -22.57 -12.95 -35.70
N ARG A 219 -23.46 -13.96 -35.75
CA ARG A 219 -24.70 -13.88 -36.56
C ARG A 219 -25.59 -12.72 -36.19
N LYS A 220 -25.79 -12.45 -34.89
CA LYS A 220 -26.66 -11.34 -34.44
C LYS A 220 -26.10 -9.96 -34.82
N LYS A 221 -24.78 -9.81 -34.82
CA LYS A 221 -24.11 -8.55 -35.20
C LYS A 221 -24.04 -8.37 -36.72
N ALA A 222 -23.84 -9.45 -37.49
CA ALA A 222 -23.85 -9.42 -38.95
C ALA A 222 -25.24 -9.12 -39.53
N ILE A 223 -26.32 -9.64 -38.93
CA ILE A 223 -27.71 -9.37 -39.33
C ILE A 223 -28.10 -7.91 -39.01
N GLN A 224 -27.66 -7.35 -37.88
CA GLN A 224 -27.87 -5.94 -37.53
C GLN A 224 -27.11 -4.97 -38.45
N CYS A 225 -25.96 -5.38 -39.00
CA CYS A 225 -25.08 -4.53 -39.81
C CYS A 225 -25.15 -4.81 -41.33
N GLY A 226 -26.08 -5.64 -41.80
CA GLY A 226 -26.32 -5.83 -43.24
C GLY A 226 -25.20 -6.52 -44.02
N TYR A 227 -24.31 -7.27 -43.37
CA TYR A 227 -23.27 -8.02 -44.07
C TYR A 227 -23.77 -9.43 -44.44
N SER A 228 -24.04 -9.63 -45.72
CA SER A 228 -24.19 -10.96 -46.30
C SER A 228 -22.81 -11.59 -46.47
N SER A 229 -22.56 -12.67 -45.73
CA SER A 229 -21.69 -13.78 -46.10
C SER A 229 -20.21 -13.48 -46.35
N PHE A 230 -19.37 -13.60 -45.31
CA PHE A 230 -17.97 -13.97 -45.49
C PHE A 230 -17.85 -15.49 -45.36
N GLY A 231 -17.49 -16.14 -46.47
CA GLY A 231 -17.44 -17.59 -46.62
C GLY A 231 -16.36 -18.25 -45.76
N CYS A 232 -16.61 -19.51 -45.41
CA CYS A 232 -15.66 -20.39 -44.74
C CYS A 232 -14.44 -20.65 -45.66
N PRO A 233 -13.22 -20.78 -45.11
CA PRO A 233 -12.09 -21.34 -45.86
C PRO A 233 -12.46 -22.78 -46.23
N SER A 234 -12.51 -23.08 -47.52
CA SER A 234 -12.74 -24.44 -48.01
C SER A 234 -11.43 -25.23 -47.88
N ASP A 235 -11.53 -26.46 -47.36
CA ASP A 235 -10.43 -27.42 -47.30
C ASP A 235 -9.72 -27.59 -48.65
N PRO A 236 -8.40 -27.82 -48.68
CA PRO A 236 -7.70 -28.18 -49.90
C PRO A 236 -8.06 -29.63 -50.27
N LYS A 237 -8.57 -29.83 -51.48
CA LYS A 237 -8.67 -31.16 -52.11
C LYS A 237 -7.71 -31.22 -53.31
N GLU A 238 -7.08 -32.39 -53.41
CA GLU A 238 -6.14 -32.88 -54.43
C GLU A 238 -6.43 -32.45 -55.87
#